data_AF-A0A0B8ZZ36-F1
#
_entry.id   AF-A0A0B8ZZ36-F1
#
_cell.length_a   1.000
_cell.length_b   1.000
_cell.length_c   1.000
_cell.angle_alpha   90.00
_cell.angle_beta   90.00
_cell.angle_gamma   90.00
#
_symmetry.space_group_name_H-M   'P 1'
#
loop_
_entity.id
_entity.type
_entity.pdbx_description
1 polymer ?
#
loop_
_entity_poly.entity_id
_entity_poly.type
_entity_poly.pdbx_seq_one_letter_code
_entity_poly.pdbx_strand_id
1 'polypeptide(L)'
;MLVGAESRVSACIYREDMDQNSHPIDSHGIEELDHQPPMPWDRQLAAIRRSPQLSAVEAARIAQHEADVMIDAQRSLPAPGPPTWDGLHTVINTLHRKNLLPDHLPHTRSASVMVTHLLSELALVICGHRGLRPDLEAATAEARIELDQVRFETECITWLIAGRLGVRAAAAGSLKGYLKHGELIPEFSRDRVLQTVDTIEDLFGGALAFGAAIREETPSLFEIDVHLAV
;
A
#
# COMPACT_ATOMS: atom_id res chain seq x y z
N MET A 1 -30.29 -53.20 -44.48
CA MET A 1 -31.25 -52.15 -44.05
C MET A 1 -31.49 -51.27 -45.28
N LEU A 2 -32.55 -51.55 -46.06
CA LEU A 2 -33.87 -50.89 -46.02
C LEU A 2 -33.74 -49.35 -46.17
N VAL A 3 -33.93 -48.78 -47.37
CA VAL A 3 -35.22 -48.23 -47.93
C VAL A 3 -35.80 -47.18 -46.97
N GLY A 4 -36.13 -45.94 -47.29
CA GLY A 4 -36.26 -45.19 -48.55
C GLY A 4 -36.85 -43.79 -48.24
N ALA A 5 -36.84 -42.92 -49.25
CA ALA A 5 -37.51 -41.63 -49.47
C ALA A 5 -38.48 -41.06 -48.41
N GLU A 6 -38.44 -39.73 -48.23
CA GLU A 6 -39.59 -38.86 -48.55
C GLU A 6 -39.24 -37.36 -48.55
N SER A 7 -39.68 -36.70 -49.63
CA SER A 7 -39.74 -35.26 -49.80
C SER A 7 -41.17 -34.83 -49.50
N ARG A 8 -41.38 -33.76 -48.72
CA ARG A 8 -42.64 -33.01 -48.73
C ARG A 8 -42.47 -31.60 -48.17
N VAL A 9 -42.65 -30.65 -49.09
CA VAL A 9 -42.97 -29.25 -48.85
C VAL A 9 -44.33 -29.16 -48.15
N SER A 10 -44.45 -28.32 -47.11
CA SER A 10 -45.73 -27.79 -46.69
C SER A 10 -45.55 -26.40 -46.08
N ALA A 11 -45.96 -25.38 -46.85
CA ALA A 11 -46.15 -24.02 -46.38
C ALA A 11 -47.49 -23.92 -45.65
N CYS A 12 -47.52 -23.21 -44.51
CA CYS A 12 -48.71 -22.55 -43.98
C CYS A 12 -48.27 -21.24 -43.34
N ILE A 13 -48.79 -20.14 -43.89
CA ILE A 13 -48.67 -18.76 -43.42
C ILE A 13 -49.86 -18.46 -42.49
N TYR A 14 -49.69 -17.44 -41.64
CA TYR A 14 -50.64 -16.64 -40.83
C TYR A 14 -50.72 -16.96 -39.33
N ARG A 15 -50.16 -16.07 -38.48
CA ARG A 15 -50.88 -14.91 -37.91
C ARG A 15 -49.95 -14.00 -37.07
N GLU A 16 -50.17 -12.70 -37.19
CA GLU A 16 -49.56 -11.60 -36.43
C GLU A 16 -50.02 -11.52 -34.96
N ASP A 17 -49.27 -10.72 -34.20
CA ASP A 17 -49.56 -10.04 -32.94
C ASP A 17 -49.22 -10.73 -31.61
N MET A 18 -48.11 -10.32 -30.99
CA MET A 18 -48.17 -9.46 -29.80
C MET A 18 -46.78 -9.01 -29.32
N ASP A 19 -46.70 -7.72 -29.00
CA ASP A 19 -45.59 -6.99 -28.40
C ASP A 19 -44.84 -7.74 -27.30
N GLN A 20 -43.52 -7.87 -27.46
CA GLN A 20 -42.59 -7.87 -26.33
C GLN A 20 -41.38 -6.99 -26.63
N ASN A 21 -41.55 -5.75 -26.19
CA ASN A 21 -40.54 -4.73 -25.93
C ASN A 21 -39.21 -5.35 -25.45
N SER A 22 -38.28 -5.56 -26.38
CA SER A 22 -36.92 -6.00 -26.09
C SER A 22 -35.99 -4.89 -26.54
N HIS A 23 -35.83 -3.88 -25.68
CA HIS A 23 -34.72 -2.95 -25.80
C HIS A 23 -33.43 -3.76 -25.83
N PRO A 24 -32.55 -3.58 -26.84
CA PRO A 24 -31.19 -4.06 -26.70
C PRO A 24 -30.61 -3.29 -25.52
N ILE A 25 -30.31 -4.01 -24.43
CA ILE A 25 -29.60 -3.47 -23.28
C ILE A 25 -28.33 -2.85 -23.84
N ASP A 26 -28.26 -1.51 -23.72
CA ASP A 26 -27.10 -0.71 -24.03
C ASP A 26 -25.88 -1.42 -23.42
N SER A 27 -25.08 -1.98 -24.32
CA SER A 27 -23.80 -2.55 -23.96
C SER A 27 -22.98 -1.43 -23.36
N HIS A 28 -22.75 -1.59 -22.06
CA HIS A 28 -21.90 -0.77 -21.21
C HIS A 28 -20.86 0.01 -22.01
N GLY A 29 -20.92 1.33 -21.86
CA GLY A 29 -19.81 2.23 -22.21
C GLY A 29 -18.55 1.77 -21.49
N ILE A 30 -17.78 0.96 -22.19
CA ILE A 30 -16.37 0.70 -21.94
C ILE A 30 -15.71 1.20 -23.21
N GLU A 31 -14.65 1.99 -23.05
CA GLU A 31 -13.78 2.58 -24.09
C GLU A 31 -14.02 4.06 -24.37
N GLU A 32 -13.72 4.88 -23.36
CA GLU A 32 -12.77 6.01 -23.52
C GLU A 32 -12.39 6.52 -22.11
N LEU A 33 -11.72 5.67 -21.32
CA LEU A 33 -10.94 6.21 -20.20
C LEU A 33 -9.61 6.69 -20.78
N ASP A 34 -9.45 8.00 -20.80
CA ASP A 34 -8.23 8.75 -21.08
C ASP A 34 -6.97 7.91 -20.98
N HIS A 35 -6.28 7.71 -22.10
CA HIS A 35 -4.94 7.13 -22.14
C HIS A 35 -3.90 8.15 -21.66
N GLN A 36 -4.15 8.76 -20.51
CA GLN A 36 -3.18 9.62 -19.88
C GLN A 36 -2.05 8.71 -19.36
N PRO A 37 -0.79 8.96 -19.75
CA PRO A 37 0.32 8.15 -19.28
C PRO A 37 0.34 8.18 -17.74
N PRO A 38 0.62 7.05 -17.08
CA PRO A 38 0.60 6.98 -15.63
C PRO A 38 1.55 8.03 -15.05
N MET A 39 1.07 8.79 -14.08
CA MET A 39 1.84 9.84 -13.42
C MET A 39 3.25 9.33 -13.03
N PRO A 40 4.31 10.15 -13.20
CA PRO A 40 5.64 9.82 -12.70
C PRO A 40 5.61 9.44 -11.22
N TRP A 41 6.34 8.39 -10.85
CA TRP A 41 6.27 7.80 -9.52
C TRP A 41 6.64 8.79 -8.41
N ASP A 42 7.66 9.62 -8.63
CA ASP A 42 8.10 10.68 -7.73
C ASP A 42 6.99 11.72 -7.46
N ARG A 43 6.22 12.10 -8.48
CA ARG A 43 5.09 13.04 -8.35
C ARG A 43 3.94 12.40 -7.57
N GLN A 44 3.65 11.13 -7.82
CA GLN A 44 2.62 10.37 -7.11
C GLN A 44 2.97 10.21 -5.62
N LEU A 45 4.23 9.85 -5.32
CA LEU A 45 4.74 9.77 -3.95
C LEU A 45 4.63 11.11 -3.21
N ALA A 46 4.94 12.22 -3.88
CA ALA A 46 4.81 13.55 -3.29
C ALA A 46 3.35 13.89 -2.96
N ALA A 47 2.40 13.49 -3.80
CA ALA A 47 0.98 13.69 -3.53
C ALA A 47 0.49 12.85 -2.34
N ILE A 48 0.83 11.56 -2.30
CA ILE A 48 0.46 10.65 -1.20
C ILE A 48 0.96 11.18 0.15
N ARG A 49 2.17 11.73 0.18
CA ARG A 49 2.75 12.32 1.40
C ARG A 49 2.10 13.61 1.84
N ARG A 50 1.53 14.39 0.91
CA ARG A 50 0.85 15.65 1.21
C ARG A 50 -0.58 15.45 1.72
N SER A 51 -1.14 14.26 1.55
CA SER A 51 -2.51 13.93 1.98
C SER A 51 -2.54 12.77 2.98
N PRO A 52 -1.96 12.91 4.20
CA PRO A 52 -2.01 11.88 5.25
C PRO A 52 -3.43 11.51 5.71
N GLN A 53 -4.41 12.36 5.44
CA GLN A 53 -5.82 12.14 5.75
C GLN A 53 -6.55 11.22 4.78
N LEU A 54 -5.97 10.93 3.61
CA LEU A 54 -6.54 10.04 2.59
C LEU A 54 -5.78 8.72 2.57
N SER A 55 -6.41 7.66 2.06
CA SER A 55 -5.68 6.42 1.73
C SER A 55 -4.61 6.72 0.67
N ALA A 56 -3.54 5.92 0.63
CA ALA A 56 -2.50 6.05 -0.39
C ALA A 56 -3.06 5.83 -1.80
N VAL A 57 -3.99 4.89 -1.98
CA VAL A 57 -4.69 4.66 -3.24
C VAL A 57 -5.57 5.85 -3.62
N GLU A 58 -6.32 6.42 -2.67
CA GLU A 58 -7.17 7.58 -2.93
C GLU A 58 -6.36 8.83 -3.28
N ALA A 59 -5.29 9.11 -2.53
CA ALA A 59 -4.39 10.22 -2.80
C ALA A 59 -3.70 10.06 -4.17
N ALA A 60 -3.30 8.84 -4.52
CA ALA A 60 -2.74 8.51 -5.83
C ALA A 60 -3.76 8.75 -6.96
N ARG A 61 -4.99 8.28 -6.79
CA ARG A 61 -6.07 8.43 -7.78
C ARG A 61 -6.44 9.89 -8.01
N ILE A 62 -6.61 10.66 -6.95
CA ILE A 62 -6.91 12.10 -7.05
C ILE A 62 -5.78 12.81 -7.79
N ALA A 63 -4.51 12.53 -7.45
CA ALA A 63 -3.37 13.13 -8.12
C ALA A 63 -3.34 12.82 -9.63
N GLN A 64 -3.70 11.59 -10.04
CA GLN A 64 -3.76 11.20 -11.45
C GLN A 64 -4.81 12.00 -12.24
N HIS A 65 -5.97 12.26 -11.64
CA HIS A 65 -7.05 13.01 -12.29
C HIS A 65 -6.88 14.54 -12.20
N GLU A 66 -6.18 15.06 -11.19
CA GLU A 66 -5.92 16.49 -10.99
C GLU A 66 -4.50 16.88 -11.44
N ALA A 67 -4.08 16.45 -12.63
CA ALA A 67 -2.74 16.72 -13.15
C ALA A 67 -2.37 18.21 -13.24
N ASP A 68 -3.33 19.12 -13.04
CA ASP A 68 -3.16 20.58 -13.19
C ASP A 68 -3.62 21.44 -12.00
N VAL A 69 -4.05 20.86 -10.88
CA VAL A 69 -4.37 21.65 -9.68
C VAL A 69 -3.37 21.31 -8.59
N MET A 70 -2.31 22.13 -8.49
CA MET A 70 -1.60 22.28 -7.22
C MET A 70 -2.58 22.85 -6.20
N ILE A 71 -3.38 21.99 -5.57
CA ILE A 71 -4.20 22.40 -4.43
C ILE A 71 -3.23 22.66 -3.27
N ASP A 72 -2.98 23.94 -3.08
CA ASP A 72 -2.27 24.57 -1.97
C ASP A 72 -3.13 24.53 -0.70
N ALA A 73 -3.66 23.35 -0.34
CA ALA A 73 -4.37 23.15 0.93
C ALA A 73 -3.35 22.90 2.04
N GLN A 74 -2.58 23.93 2.35
CA GLN A 74 -1.73 23.98 3.53
C GLN A 74 -2.59 24.02 4.79
N ARG A 75 -2.80 22.85 5.40
CA ARG A 75 -2.72 22.77 6.86
C ARG A 75 -1.33 22.26 7.18
N SER A 76 -0.45 23.17 7.61
CA SER A 76 0.78 22.80 8.30
C SER A 76 0.36 22.04 9.55
N LEU A 77 0.31 20.72 9.46
CA LEU A 77 0.21 19.85 10.62
C LEU A 77 1.42 20.22 11.51
N PRO A 78 1.21 20.43 12.82
CA PRO A 78 2.33 20.70 13.72
C PRO A 78 3.38 19.60 13.54
N ALA A 79 4.65 19.98 13.54
CA ALA A 79 5.75 19.04 13.36
C ALA A 79 5.56 17.90 14.37
N PRO A 80 5.27 16.68 13.89
CA PRO A 80 4.84 15.62 14.80
C PRO A 80 5.99 15.26 15.75
N GLY A 81 5.69 15.12 17.05
CA GLY A 81 6.67 14.71 18.06
C GLY A 81 7.30 13.34 17.74
N PRO A 82 8.45 12.99 18.36
CA PRO A 82 9.05 11.69 18.15
C PRO A 82 8.14 10.55 18.66
N PRO A 83 8.24 9.33 18.11
CA PRO A 83 7.57 8.17 18.69
C PRO A 83 8.01 7.92 20.15
N THR A 84 7.06 7.51 20.98
CA THR A 84 7.26 7.19 22.40
C THR A 84 7.33 5.67 22.58
N TRP A 85 7.93 5.20 23.68
CA TRP A 85 7.95 3.77 23.99
C TRP A 85 6.55 3.26 24.40
N ASP A 86 5.77 4.06 25.11
CA ASP A 86 4.39 3.72 25.50
C ASP A 86 3.50 3.52 24.27
N GLY A 87 3.50 4.48 23.35
CA GLY A 87 2.76 4.37 22.10
C GLY A 87 3.21 3.16 21.26
N LEU A 88 4.50 2.85 21.29
CA LEU A 88 5.03 1.68 20.62
C LEU A 88 4.61 0.36 21.30
N HIS A 89 4.46 0.33 22.63
CA HIS A 89 3.88 -0.83 23.31
C HIS A 89 2.43 -1.07 22.86
N THR A 90 1.63 -0.02 22.65
CA THR A 90 0.27 -0.14 22.08
C THR A 90 0.29 -0.76 20.68
N VAL A 91 1.25 -0.36 19.85
CA VAL A 91 1.46 -0.93 18.50
C VAL A 91 1.86 -2.40 18.58
N ILE A 92 2.87 -2.74 19.39
CA ILE A 92 3.35 -4.12 19.59
C ILE A 92 2.23 -5.02 20.09
N ASN A 93 1.43 -4.57 21.07
CA ASN A 93 0.29 -5.31 21.58
C ASN A 93 -0.79 -5.52 20.51
N THR A 94 -1.01 -4.54 19.65
CA THR A 94 -1.94 -4.66 18.53
C THR A 94 -1.46 -5.68 17.51
N LEU A 95 -0.16 -5.68 17.16
CA LEU A 95 0.44 -6.68 16.28
C LEU A 95 0.41 -8.08 16.89
N HIS A 96 0.70 -8.21 18.18
CA HIS A 96 0.63 -9.48 18.90
C HIS A 96 -0.78 -10.08 18.86
N ARG A 97 -1.82 -9.28 19.18
CA ARG A 97 -3.23 -9.74 19.12
C ARG A 97 -3.66 -10.18 17.73
N LYS A 98 -3.06 -9.62 16.67
CA LYS A 98 -3.34 -9.97 15.28
C LYS A 98 -2.44 -11.09 14.73
N ASN A 99 -1.57 -11.67 15.56
CA ASN A 99 -0.56 -12.66 15.14
C ASN A 99 0.37 -12.15 14.03
N LEU A 100 0.68 -10.84 14.04
CA LEU A 100 1.55 -10.17 13.06
C LEU A 100 2.86 -9.67 13.68
N LEU A 101 3.12 -9.99 14.95
CA LEU A 101 4.36 -9.60 15.61
C LEU A 101 5.53 -10.43 15.06
N PRO A 102 6.63 -9.80 14.59
CA PRO A 102 7.80 -10.54 14.13
C PRO A 102 8.45 -11.35 15.26
N ASP A 103 9.00 -12.52 14.93
CA ASP A 103 9.69 -13.39 15.88
C ASP A 103 10.93 -12.74 16.51
N HIS A 104 11.52 -11.78 15.81
CA HIS A 104 12.75 -11.10 16.20
C HIS A 104 12.56 -9.59 16.15
N LEU A 105 12.69 -8.95 17.31
CA LEU A 105 12.71 -7.50 17.46
C LEU A 105 14.16 -7.02 17.63
N PRO A 106 14.54 -5.87 17.03
CA PRO A 106 15.87 -5.32 17.17
C PRO A 106 16.15 -4.87 18.62
N HIS A 107 17.38 -5.09 19.07
CA HIS A 107 17.87 -4.55 20.34
C HIS A 107 18.20 -3.06 20.16
N THR A 108 17.22 -2.19 20.38
CA THR A 108 17.36 -0.73 20.21
C THR A 108 16.71 0.04 21.35
N ARG A 109 17.27 1.20 21.69
CA ARG A 109 16.65 2.18 22.60
C ARG A 109 15.83 3.24 21.86
N SER A 110 15.82 3.21 20.52
CA SER A 110 15.09 4.17 19.68
C SER A 110 13.75 3.60 19.24
N ALA A 111 12.65 4.23 19.70
CA ALA A 111 11.30 3.91 19.27
C ALA A 111 11.12 4.08 17.76
N SER A 112 11.76 5.09 17.15
CA SER A 112 11.80 5.28 15.70
C SER A 112 12.41 4.10 14.96
N VAL A 113 13.54 3.55 15.45
CA VAL A 113 14.17 2.39 14.81
C VAL A 113 13.26 1.17 14.92
N MET A 114 12.68 0.93 16.10
CA MET A 114 11.78 -0.20 16.32
C MET A 114 10.52 -0.10 15.46
N VAL A 115 9.85 1.05 15.36
CA VAL A 115 8.66 1.20 14.51
C VAL A 115 9.01 1.01 13.03
N THR A 116 10.15 1.55 12.56
CA THR A 116 10.57 1.33 11.16
C THR A 116 10.91 -0.13 10.86
N HIS A 117 11.43 -0.87 11.83
CA HIS A 117 11.65 -2.31 11.70
C HIS A 117 10.33 -3.06 11.59
N LEU A 118 9.38 -2.78 12.49
CA LEU A 118 8.04 -3.37 12.45
C LEU A 118 7.34 -3.11 11.11
N LEU A 119 7.44 -1.89 10.56
CA LEU A 119 6.88 -1.56 9.25
C LEU A 119 7.50 -2.39 8.12
N SER A 120 8.82 -2.55 8.10
CA SER A 120 9.50 -3.37 7.09
C SER A 120 9.09 -4.83 7.19
N GLU A 121 8.97 -5.38 8.40
CA GLU A 121 8.52 -6.76 8.58
C GLU A 121 7.06 -6.96 8.15
N LEU A 122 6.18 -6.01 8.46
CA LEU A 122 4.79 -6.03 7.99
C LEU A 122 4.69 -5.94 6.48
N ALA A 123 5.51 -5.08 5.84
CA ALA A 123 5.58 -4.98 4.40
C ALA A 123 5.98 -6.31 3.76
N LEU A 124 7.01 -6.98 4.29
CA LEU A 124 7.43 -8.30 3.82
C LEU A 124 6.33 -9.36 3.96
N VAL A 125 5.60 -9.36 5.08
CA VAL A 125 4.51 -10.31 5.33
C VAL A 125 3.32 -10.06 4.40
N ILE A 126 2.83 -8.82 4.33
CA ILE A 126 1.60 -8.47 3.61
C ILE A 126 1.81 -8.51 2.09
N CYS A 127 3.00 -8.15 1.60
CA CYS A 127 3.32 -8.32 0.18
C CYS A 127 3.50 -9.80 -0.24
N GLY A 128 3.52 -10.74 0.70
CA GLY A 128 3.77 -12.16 0.43
C GLY A 128 5.25 -12.52 0.23
N HIS A 129 6.17 -11.59 0.50
CA HIS A 129 7.61 -11.76 0.27
C HIS A 129 8.30 -12.68 1.27
N ARG A 130 7.69 -12.97 2.43
CA ARG A 130 8.21 -13.97 3.38
C ARG A 130 8.15 -15.43 2.87
N GLY A 131 7.48 -15.68 1.73
CA GLY A 131 7.19 -17.04 1.22
C GLY A 131 8.18 -17.64 0.22
N LEU A 132 9.11 -16.86 -0.36
CA LEU A 132 10.14 -17.38 -1.27
C LEU A 132 11.51 -17.26 -0.61
N ARG A 133 11.90 -18.32 0.11
CA ARG A 133 13.31 -18.58 0.36
C ARG A 133 13.77 -19.44 -0.82
N PRO A 134 14.48 -18.91 -1.83
CA PRO A 134 15.12 -19.78 -2.79
C PRO A 134 16.09 -20.66 -1.99
N ASP A 135 15.91 -21.98 -2.09
CA ASP A 135 16.84 -22.94 -1.52
C ASP A 135 18.25 -22.56 -1.97
N LEU A 136 19.14 -22.50 -0.99
CA LEU A 136 20.44 -21.86 -1.06
C LEU A 136 21.45 -22.69 -1.88
N GLU A 137 21.10 -23.16 -3.08
CA GLU A 137 22.01 -23.86 -4.00
C GLU A 137 21.84 -23.47 -5.48
N ALA A 138 20.92 -22.58 -5.85
CA ALA A 138 20.80 -22.05 -7.21
C ALA A 138 20.66 -20.52 -7.22
N ALA A 139 21.72 -19.82 -6.84
CA ALA A 139 21.80 -18.35 -6.98
C ALA A 139 21.95 -17.96 -8.45
N THR A 140 20.83 -17.95 -9.19
CA THR A 140 20.76 -17.46 -10.57
C THR A 140 20.50 -15.94 -10.60
N ALA A 141 20.61 -15.33 -11.78
CA ALA A 141 20.35 -13.90 -11.97
C ALA A 141 18.89 -13.53 -11.63
N GLU A 142 17.96 -14.46 -11.84
CA GLU A 142 16.53 -14.29 -11.55
C GLU A 142 16.28 -14.10 -10.04
N ALA A 143 16.96 -14.87 -9.18
CA ALA A 143 16.87 -14.71 -7.72
C ALA A 143 17.39 -13.35 -7.23
N ARG A 144 18.34 -12.73 -7.97
CA ARG A 144 18.83 -11.38 -7.66
C ARG A 144 17.83 -10.30 -8.08
N ILE A 145 17.21 -10.44 -9.25
CA ILE A 145 16.15 -9.52 -9.72
C ILE A 145 14.97 -9.53 -8.76
N GLU A 146 14.56 -10.72 -8.31
CA GLU A 146 13.50 -10.88 -7.30
C GLU A 146 13.89 -10.23 -5.97
N LEU A 147 15.12 -10.41 -5.50
CA LEU A 147 15.59 -9.80 -4.25
C LEU A 147 15.62 -8.25 -4.34
N ASP A 148 16.06 -7.70 -5.47
CA ASP A 148 16.09 -6.25 -5.69
C ASP A 148 14.67 -5.66 -5.76
N GLN A 149 13.73 -6.34 -6.42
CA GLN A 149 12.32 -5.96 -6.42
C GLN A 149 11.72 -6.01 -5.00
N VAL A 150 11.91 -7.12 -4.27
CA VAL A 150 11.40 -7.30 -2.90
C VAL A 150 11.92 -6.18 -2.00
N ARG A 151 13.22 -5.88 -2.09
CA ARG A 151 13.85 -4.81 -1.33
C ARG A 151 13.26 -3.44 -1.70
N PHE A 152 13.15 -3.13 -2.99
CA PHE A 152 12.62 -1.85 -3.46
C PHE A 152 11.17 -1.63 -3.02
N GLU A 153 10.29 -2.63 -3.21
CA GLU A 153 8.90 -2.56 -2.78
C GLU A 153 8.81 -2.33 -1.25
N THR A 154 9.56 -3.12 -0.47
CA THR A 154 9.59 -3.02 0.99
C THR A 154 10.07 -1.63 1.45
N GLU A 155 11.14 -1.11 0.84
CA GLU A 155 11.67 0.22 1.15
C GLU A 155 10.68 1.33 0.77
N CYS A 156 10.00 1.23 -0.37
CA CYS A 156 8.94 2.15 -0.77
C CYS A 156 7.79 2.18 0.24
N ILE A 157 7.29 1.02 0.66
CA ILE A 157 6.20 0.90 1.64
C ILE A 157 6.61 1.50 2.98
N THR A 158 7.76 1.08 3.52
CA THR A 158 8.27 1.60 4.80
C THR A 158 8.48 3.11 4.74
N TRP A 159 9.02 3.63 3.63
CA TRP A 159 9.23 5.06 3.45
C TRP A 159 7.93 5.86 3.36
N LEU A 160 6.93 5.35 2.64
CA LEU A 160 5.61 6.00 2.51
C LEU A 160 4.93 6.12 3.88
N ILE A 161 4.82 5.01 4.60
CA ILE A 161 4.17 4.98 5.91
C ILE A 161 4.96 5.84 6.90
N ALA A 162 6.28 5.63 7.03
CA ALA A 162 7.10 6.42 7.96
C ALA A 162 7.02 7.92 7.64
N GLY A 163 7.01 8.30 6.36
CA GLY A 163 6.84 9.67 5.92
C GLY A 163 5.50 10.28 6.34
N ARG A 164 4.41 9.52 6.27
CA ARG A 164 3.06 9.93 6.71
C ARG A 164 2.92 9.97 8.22
N LEU A 165 3.63 9.08 8.93
CA LEU A 165 3.76 9.12 10.39
C LEU A 165 4.71 10.21 10.89
N GLY A 166 5.46 10.89 10.02
CA GLY A 166 6.48 11.87 10.43
C GLY A 166 7.74 11.26 11.06
N VAL A 167 8.00 9.96 10.84
CA VAL A 167 9.16 9.23 11.34
C VAL A 167 10.23 9.17 10.26
N ARG A 168 11.49 9.40 10.63
CA ARG A 168 12.62 9.22 9.70
C ARG A 168 12.90 7.73 9.52
N ALA A 169 12.77 7.24 8.28
CA ALA A 169 13.17 5.89 7.91
C ALA A 169 14.49 5.87 7.14
N ALA A 170 15.35 4.88 7.41
CA ALA A 170 16.58 4.64 6.67
C ALA A 170 16.33 4.38 5.18
N ALA A 171 15.15 3.85 4.83
CA ALA A 171 14.68 3.67 3.46
C ALA A 171 14.77 4.96 2.62
N ALA A 172 14.69 6.15 3.24
CA ALA A 172 14.89 7.42 2.53
C ALA A 172 16.29 7.55 1.91
N GLY A 173 17.31 7.01 2.57
CA GLY A 173 18.69 7.00 2.05
C GLY A 173 18.85 6.02 0.90
N SER A 174 18.25 4.83 1.02
CA SER A 174 18.30 3.80 -0.01
C SER A 174 17.53 4.22 -1.28
N LEU A 175 16.31 4.71 -1.15
CA LEU A 175 15.51 5.22 -2.27
C LEU A 175 16.16 6.40 -2.99
N LYS A 176 16.98 7.20 -2.28
CA LYS A 176 17.78 8.27 -2.89
C LYS A 176 18.85 7.71 -3.84
N GLY A 177 19.34 6.48 -3.61
CA GLY A 177 20.20 5.72 -4.52
C GLY A 177 19.59 5.62 -5.92
N TYR A 178 18.39 5.07 -5.99
CA TYR A 178 17.60 4.91 -7.21
C TYR A 178 17.24 6.24 -7.90
N LEU A 179 16.89 7.27 -7.12
CA LEU A 179 16.42 8.54 -7.67
C LEU A 179 17.54 9.51 -8.08
N LYS A 180 18.70 9.48 -7.40
CA LYS A 180 19.77 10.48 -7.59
C LYS A 180 21.10 9.92 -8.03
N HIS A 181 21.41 8.68 -7.66
CA HIS A 181 22.72 8.08 -7.90
C HIS A 181 22.73 7.17 -9.13
N GLY A 182 21.61 7.10 -9.87
CA GLY A 182 21.51 6.39 -11.14
C GLY A 182 21.44 4.87 -10.99
N GLU A 183 21.15 4.37 -9.78
CA GLU A 183 20.81 2.96 -9.60
C GLU A 183 19.52 2.67 -10.38
N LEU A 184 19.51 1.57 -11.14
CA LEU A 184 18.34 1.18 -11.93
C LEU A 184 17.20 0.83 -10.98
N ILE A 185 16.06 1.51 -11.14
CA ILE A 185 14.82 1.13 -10.46
C ILE A 185 14.42 -0.25 -11.00
N PRO A 186 14.29 -1.27 -10.13
CA PRO A 186 13.85 -2.59 -10.57
C PRO A 186 12.39 -2.53 -11.02
N GLU A 187 11.95 -3.54 -11.76
CA GLU A 187 10.52 -3.72 -12.00
C GLU A 187 9.81 -3.94 -10.66
N PHE A 188 8.67 -3.27 -10.45
CA PHE A 188 7.92 -3.35 -9.21
C PHE A 188 6.42 -3.12 -9.45
N SER A 189 5.58 -3.66 -8.56
CA SER A 189 4.14 -3.44 -8.61
C SER A 189 3.72 -2.22 -7.78
N ARG A 190 3.33 -1.12 -8.45
CA ARG A 190 2.79 0.07 -7.78
C ARG A 190 1.53 -0.26 -6.98
N ASP A 191 0.63 -1.05 -7.57
CA ASP A 191 -0.63 -1.41 -6.93
C ASP A 191 -0.38 -2.22 -5.65
N ARG A 192 0.55 -3.18 -5.69
CA ARG A 192 0.94 -3.94 -4.49
C ARG A 192 1.51 -3.01 -3.42
N VAL A 193 2.41 -2.09 -3.77
CA VAL A 193 2.97 -1.13 -2.83
C VAL A 193 1.86 -0.30 -2.16
N LEU A 194 0.95 0.28 -2.95
CA LEU A 194 -0.11 1.14 -2.42
C LEU A 194 -1.15 0.36 -1.59
N GLN A 195 -1.56 -0.82 -2.05
CA GLN A 195 -2.47 -1.70 -1.31
C GLN A 195 -1.87 -2.17 0.01
N THR A 196 -0.58 -2.49 0.04
CA THR A 196 0.10 -2.86 1.29
C THR A 196 0.20 -1.68 2.25
N VAL A 197 0.47 -0.46 1.74
CA VAL A 197 0.44 0.75 2.57
C VAL A 197 -0.93 0.93 3.23
N ASP A 198 -2.01 0.89 2.45
CA ASP A 198 -3.37 1.03 2.96
C ASP A 198 -3.70 -0.07 3.98
N THR A 199 -3.36 -1.32 3.66
CA THR A 199 -3.59 -2.45 4.56
C THR A 199 -2.88 -2.26 5.91
N ILE A 200 -1.62 -1.83 5.92
CA ILE A 200 -0.86 -1.61 7.15
C ILE A 200 -1.46 -0.45 7.95
N GLU A 201 -1.79 0.67 7.30
CA GLU A 201 -2.38 1.83 7.97
C GLU A 201 -3.74 1.47 8.60
N ASP A 202 -4.56 0.68 7.90
CA ASP A 202 -5.86 0.22 8.39
C ASP A 202 -5.77 -0.69 9.61
N LEU A 203 -4.67 -1.42 9.81
CA LEU A 203 -4.45 -2.19 11.06
C LEU A 203 -4.50 -1.31 12.31
N PHE A 204 -4.22 -0.02 12.14
CA PHE A 204 -4.13 0.99 13.20
C PHE A 204 -5.19 2.09 13.05
N GLY A 205 -6.20 1.90 12.21
CA GLY A 205 -7.28 2.88 11.99
C GLY A 205 -6.90 4.04 11.07
N GLY A 206 -5.92 3.85 10.18
CA GLY A 206 -5.41 4.83 9.23
C GLY A 206 -4.16 5.57 9.70
N ALA A 207 -3.49 6.28 8.78
CA ALA A 207 -2.21 6.96 9.06
C ALA A 207 -2.28 7.95 10.24
N LEU A 208 -3.38 8.69 10.38
CA LEU A 208 -3.52 9.68 11.46
C LEU A 208 -3.68 9.02 12.82
N ALA A 209 -4.53 8.00 12.93
CA ALA A 209 -4.73 7.24 14.16
C ALA A 209 -3.45 6.50 14.56
N PHE A 210 -2.77 5.91 13.58
CA PHE A 210 -1.46 5.29 13.79
C PHE A 210 -0.42 6.30 14.28
N GLY A 211 -0.35 7.47 13.64
CA GLY A 211 0.53 8.56 14.05
C GLY A 211 0.25 9.05 15.47
N ALA A 212 -1.03 9.13 15.86
CA ALA A 212 -1.40 9.48 17.23
C ALA A 212 -0.99 8.37 18.22
N ALA A 213 -1.25 7.10 17.88
CA ALA A 213 -0.96 5.96 18.73
C ALA A 213 0.54 5.85 19.08
N ILE A 214 1.44 6.03 18.11
CA ILE A 214 2.90 5.96 18.37
C ILE A 214 3.43 7.13 19.21
N ARG A 215 2.61 8.14 19.49
CA ARG A 215 2.93 9.33 20.30
C ARG A 215 2.17 9.39 21.60
N GLU A 216 1.40 8.35 21.91
CA GLU A 216 0.72 8.24 23.18
C GLU A 216 1.77 8.23 24.29
N GLU A 217 1.71 9.20 25.19
CA GLU A 217 2.48 9.24 26.42
C GLU A 217 1.55 8.85 27.55
N THR A 218 1.93 7.85 28.33
CA THR A 218 1.22 7.59 29.59
C THR A 218 1.78 8.58 30.61
N PRO A 219 0.98 9.52 31.15
CA PRO A 219 1.47 10.40 32.20
C PRO A 219 1.91 9.52 33.38
N SER A 220 3.18 9.65 33.79
CA SER A 220 3.70 8.94 34.95
C SER A 220 2.82 9.27 36.15
N LEU A 221 2.12 8.27 36.69
CA LEU A 221 1.27 8.43 37.89
C LEU A 221 2.09 8.78 39.15
N PHE A 222 3.43 8.73 39.04
CA PHE A 222 4.37 9.13 40.06
C PHE A 222 5.33 10.16 39.46
N GLU A 223 5.35 11.37 39.99
CA GLU A 223 6.43 12.32 39.72
C GLU A 223 7.74 11.63 40.15
N ILE A 224 8.63 11.35 39.20
CA ILE A 224 9.98 10.91 39.55
C ILE A 224 10.66 12.14 40.16
N ASP A 225 10.72 12.15 41.49
CA ASP A 225 11.40 13.18 42.26
C ASP A 225 12.84 13.28 41.76
N VAL A 226 13.17 14.41 41.13
CA VAL A 226 14.45 14.66 40.45
C VAL A 226 15.63 14.59 41.43
N HIS A 227 15.34 14.50 42.73
CA HIS A 227 16.32 14.32 43.81
C HIS A 227 16.78 12.87 44.06
N LEU A 228 16.23 11.87 43.36
CA LEU A 228 16.63 10.46 43.52
C LEU A 228 17.59 9.91 42.45
N ALA A 229 18.01 10.76 41.49
CA ALA A 229 19.09 10.43 40.56
C ALA A 229 20.44 10.89 41.13
N VAL A 230 21.02 10.09 42.01
CA VAL A 230 22.45 10.13 42.40
C VAL A 230 23.16 8.89 41.86
#